data_AF-A0A6P8YQI4-F1
#
_entry.id   AF-A0A6P8YQI4-F1
#
_cell.length_a   1.000
_cell.length_b   1.000
_cell.length_c   1.000
_cell.angle_alpha   90.00
_cell.angle_beta   90.00
_cell.angle_gamma   90.00
#
_symmetry.space_group_name_H-M   'P 1'
#
loop_
_entity.id
_entity.type
_entity.pdbx_description
1 polymer ?
#
loop_
_entity_poly.entity_id
_entity_poly.type
_entity_poly.pdbx_seq_one_letter_code
_entity_poly.pdbx_strand_id
1 'polypeptide(L)'
;MRLFTFVLRKSANLKLNPSDSTVKNGFLKGAFGKYLLVTNTLSSGILMGLGDYCQQRIEIYQATTDKKSFDITRSVNMSTVGLGHGVFHHFFYGWIDRKFPGTTLRNVVRKIFVDQLIASPACMYIFFIGMAIMEKRGYESGWQEIKSKFLFCYMVDWIVWPPNQFINFYFLPPKYRVIYINTLTMIYDIFLSYIKFYDQIEAPKELK
;
A
#
# COMPACT_ATOMS: atom_id res chain seq x y z
N MET A 1 26.62 -31.87 -5.24
CA MET A 1 26.02 -32.18 -3.92
C MET A 1 26.77 -31.66 -2.70
N ARG A 2 28.01 -31.11 -2.81
CA ARG A 2 28.78 -30.58 -1.65
C ARG A 2 28.68 -29.06 -1.41
N LEU A 3 28.17 -28.29 -2.37
CA LEU A 3 28.02 -26.82 -2.24
C LEU A 3 26.77 -26.43 -1.43
N PHE A 4 25.68 -27.19 -1.55
CA PHE A 4 24.43 -26.96 -0.82
C PHE A 4 24.57 -27.22 0.69
N THR A 5 25.36 -28.22 1.08
CA THR A 5 25.63 -28.54 2.49
C THR A 5 26.53 -27.50 3.16
N PHE A 6 27.40 -26.81 2.40
CA PHE A 6 28.25 -25.74 2.94
C PHE A 6 27.46 -24.46 3.24
N VAL A 7 26.50 -24.10 2.38
CA VAL A 7 25.62 -22.94 2.60
C VAL A 7 24.69 -23.17 3.80
N LEU A 8 24.14 -24.38 3.95
CA LEU A 8 23.29 -24.72 5.09
C LEU A 8 24.08 -24.81 6.41
N ARG A 9 25.35 -25.26 6.39
CA ARG A 9 26.21 -25.32 7.58
C ARG A 9 26.74 -23.95 8.04
N LYS A 10 26.89 -22.99 7.12
CA LYS A 10 27.24 -21.60 7.44
C LYS A 10 26.03 -20.83 8.01
N SER A 11 24.81 -21.14 7.57
CA SER A 11 23.59 -20.55 8.12
C SER A 11 23.24 -21.08 9.53
N ALA A 12 23.65 -22.30 9.88
CA ALA A 12 23.40 -22.92 11.18
C ALA A 12 24.39 -22.51 12.31
N ASN A 13 25.50 -21.84 11.97
CA ASN A 13 26.54 -21.41 12.92
C ASN A 13 26.65 -19.88 13.11
N LEU A 14 25.70 -19.12 12.57
CA LEU A 14 25.49 -17.74 13.01
C LEU A 14 24.94 -17.80 14.44
N LYS A 15 25.84 -17.86 15.43
CA LYS A 15 25.52 -17.50 16.81
C LYS A 15 25.00 -16.07 16.78
N LEU A 16 23.69 -15.92 16.69
CA LEU A 16 23.03 -14.63 16.87
C LEU A 16 23.43 -14.13 18.25
N ASN A 17 24.21 -13.05 18.27
CA ASN A 17 24.68 -12.46 19.50
C ASN A 17 23.44 -12.06 20.32
N PRO A 18 23.29 -12.47 21.59
CA PRO A 18 22.12 -12.15 22.40
C PRO A 18 21.84 -10.64 22.46
N SER A 19 22.89 -9.81 22.38
CA SER A 19 22.74 -8.36 22.28
C SER A 19 22.01 -7.91 21.02
N ASP A 20 22.25 -8.57 19.88
CA ASP A 20 21.68 -8.22 18.58
C ASP A 20 20.19 -8.62 18.50
N SER A 21 19.82 -9.74 19.13
CA SER A 21 18.40 -10.13 19.26
C SER A 21 17.66 -9.26 20.28
N THR A 22 18.28 -8.89 21.40
CA THR A 22 17.69 -7.97 22.39
C THR A 22 17.55 -6.55 21.84
N VAL A 23 18.54 -6.04 21.09
CA VAL A 23 18.48 -4.72 20.44
C VAL A 23 17.44 -4.71 19.32
N LYS A 24 17.37 -5.76 18.47
CA LYS A 24 16.31 -5.91 17.47
C LYS A 24 14.93 -5.96 18.14
N ASN A 25 14.78 -6.70 19.23
CA ASN A 25 13.52 -6.78 19.97
C ASN A 25 13.14 -5.45 20.64
N GLY A 26 14.12 -4.68 21.15
CA GLY A 26 13.91 -3.36 21.72
C GLY A 26 13.52 -2.32 20.66
N PHE A 27 14.21 -2.30 19.52
CA PHE A 27 13.90 -1.44 18.39
C PHE A 27 12.52 -1.76 17.81
N LEU A 28 12.21 -3.04 17.56
CA LEU A 28 10.89 -3.46 17.07
C LEU A 28 9.78 -3.12 18.07
N LYS A 29 9.98 -3.30 19.37
CA LYS A 29 9.01 -2.86 20.38
C LYS A 29 8.83 -1.34 20.41
N GLY A 30 9.89 -0.56 20.23
CA GLY A 30 9.81 0.90 20.17
C GLY A 30 9.09 1.39 18.91
N ALA A 31 9.49 0.85 17.75
CA ALA A 31 8.96 1.18 16.43
C ALA A 31 7.47 0.81 16.32
N PHE A 32 7.09 -0.41 16.68
CA PHE A 32 5.69 -0.89 16.61
C PHE A 32 4.86 -0.63 17.88
N GLY A 33 5.42 0.08 18.85
CA GLY A 33 4.74 0.51 20.07
C GLY A 33 4.62 2.03 20.14
N LYS A 34 5.64 2.69 20.68
CA LYS A 34 5.65 4.14 20.91
C LYS A 34 5.62 4.97 19.63
N TYR A 35 6.20 4.47 18.54
CA TYR A 35 6.34 5.19 17.26
C TYR A 35 5.48 4.62 16.13
N LEU A 36 4.41 3.89 16.47
CA LEU A 36 3.59 3.17 15.48
C LEU A 36 3.00 4.10 14.40
N LEU A 37 2.66 5.35 14.76
CA LEU A 37 2.22 6.37 13.78
C LEU A 37 3.31 6.65 12.74
N VAL A 38 4.54 6.86 13.20
CA VAL A 38 5.69 7.17 12.33
C VAL A 38 6.00 5.98 11.44
N THR A 39 6.03 4.76 11.98
CA THR A 39 6.31 3.56 11.17
C THR A 39 5.24 3.31 10.12
N ASN A 40 3.96 3.47 10.46
CA ASN A 40 2.86 3.26 9.50
C ASN A 40 2.89 4.32 8.40
N THR A 41 3.10 5.58 8.79
CA THR A 41 3.19 6.73 7.88
C THR A 41 4.35 6.56 6.91
N LEU A 42 5.57 6.33 7.42
CA LEU A 42 6.76 6.16 6.59
C LEU A 42 6.68 4.91 5.70
N SER A 43 6.19 3.78 6.24
CA SER A 43 6.06 2.55 5.45
C SER A 43 5.13 2.75 4.26
N SER A 44 4.01 3.45 4.48
CA SER A 44 3.04 3.77 3.43
C SER A 44 3.65 4.66 2.33
N GLY A 45 4.35 5.74 2.70
CA GLY A 45 5.02 6.60 1.72
C GLY A 45 6.15 5.89 0.95
N ILE A 46 6.90 5.00 1.61
CA ILE A 46 7.96 4.21 0.97
C ILE A 46 7.35 3.21 -0.03
N LEU A 47 6.32 2.46 0.38
CA LEU A 47 5.66 1.49 -0.49
C LEU A 47 5.08 2.16 -1.74
N MET A 48 4.40 3.29 -1.57
CA MET A 48 3.79 3.99 -2.70
C MET A 48 4.83 4.56 -3.67
N GLY A 49 5.97 5.06 -3.15
CA GLY A 49 7.10 5.47 -3.98
C GLY A 49 7.78 4.31 -4.71
N LEU A 50 7.91 3.15 -4.07
CA LEU A 50 8.45 1.94 -4.70
C LEU A 50 7.52 1.37 -5.77
N GLY A 51 6.20 1.41 -5.53
CA GLY A 51 5.21 1.02 -6.52
C GLY A 51 5.29 1.91 -7.77
N ASP A 52 5.38 3.22 -7.56
CA ASP A 52 5.58 4.17 -8.66
C ASP A 52 6.91 3.96 -9.39
N TYR A 53 8.01 3.72 -8.67
CA TYR A 53 9.29 3.38 -9.27
C TYR A 53 9.19 2.15 -10.19
N CYS A 54 8.57 1.07 -9.71
CA CYS A 54 8.34 -0.14 -10.50
C CYS A 54 7.49 0.15 -11.74
N GLN A 55 6.42 0.92 -11.59
CA GLN A 55 5.54 1.29 -12.70
C GLN A 55 6.26 2.12 -13.77
N GLN A 56 7.03 3.13 -13.37
CA GLN A 56 7.84 3.91 -14.32
C GLN A 56 8.89 3.05 -15.04
N ARG A 57 9.48 2.06 -14.35
CA ARG A 57 10.41 1.11 -15.00
C ARG A 57 9.71 0.26 -16.06
N ILE A 58 8.47 -0.15 -15.82
CA ILE A 58 7.64 -0.85 -16.82
C ILE A 58 7.36 0.07 -18.01
N GLU A 59 6.95 1.32 -17.76
CA GLU A 59 6.67 2.31 -18.81
C GLU A 59 7.89 2.61 -19.70
N ILE A 60 9.07 2.73 -19.09
CA ILE A 60 10.33 2.96 -19.83
C ILE A 60 10.71 1.74 -20.67
N TYR A 61 10.51 0.53 -20.14
CA TYR A 61 10.81 -0.70 -20.87
C TYR A 61 9.86 -0.92 -22.07
N GLN A 62 8.59 -0.52 -21.92
CA GLN A 62 7.57 -0.65 -22.97
C GLN A 62 7.63 0.47 -24.02
N ALA A 63 8.36 1.55 -23.77
CA ALA A 63 8.44 2.69 -24.70
C ALA A 63 9.24 2.30 -25.95
N THR A 64 8.54 2.13 -27.08
CA THR A 64 9.12 1.72 -28.37
C THR A 64 9.58 2.89 -29.24
N THR A 65 9.07 4.10 -29.01
CA THR A 65 9.27 5.25 -29.91
C THR A 65 9.89 6.46 -29.22
N ASP A 66 9.47 6.79 -27.99
CA ASP A 66 10.01 7.91 -27.21
C ASP A 66 10.92 7.43 -26.07
N LYS A 67 12.06 8.10 -25.88
CA LYS A 67 12.87 7.91 -24.67
C LYS A 67 12.14 8.49 -23.46
N LYS A 68 11.28 7.69 -22.84
CA LYS A 68 10.75 8.01 -21.51
C LYS A 68 11.90 8.01 -20.50
N SER A 69 12.00 9.09 -19.74
CA SER A 69 12.95 9.22 -18.64
C SER A 69 12.23 9.04 -17.31
N PHE A 70 12.99 8.67 -16.28
CA PHE A 70 12.46 8.50 -14.94
C PHE A 70 12.09 9.87 -14.34
N ASP A 71 10.84 10.02 -13.90
CA ASP A 71 10.32 11.21 -13.25
C ASP A 71 10.37 11.04 -11.72
N ILE A 72 11.39 11.64 -11.11
CA ILE A 72 11.55 11.65 -9.66
C ILE A 72 10.45 12.46 -8.95
N THR A 73 9.92 13.50 -9.60
CA THR A 73 8.87 14.37 -9.02
C THR A 73 7.59 13.57 -8.84
N ARG A 74 7.23 12.76 -9.85
CA ARG A 74 6.12 11.80 -9.76
C ARG A 74 6.28 10.86 -8.57
N SER A 75 7.45 10.23 -8.39
CA SER A 75 7.68 9.33 -7.26
C SER A 75 7.64 10.04 -5.91
N VAL A 76 8.17 11.25 -5.81
CA VAL A 76 8.09 12.07 -4.58
C VAL A 76 6.65 12.45 -4.26
N ASN A 77 5.84 12.80 -5.27
CA ASN A 77 4.43 13.10 -5.11
C ASN A 77 3.64 11.88 -4.61
N MET A 78 3.87 10.72 -5.25
CA MET A 78 3.31 9.43 -4.82
C MET A 78 3.73 9.09 -3.39
N SER A 79 5.01 9.22 -3.04
CA SER A 79 5.45 9.01 -1.66
C SER A 79 4.77 9.95 -0.67
N THR A 80 4.62 11.23 -1.01
CA THR A 80 4.00 12.24 -0.13
C THR A 80 2.53 11.94 0.13
N VAL A 81 1.77 11.59 -0.91
CA VAL A 81 0.36 11.17 -0.76
C VAL A 81 0.28 9.86 0.05
N GLY A 82 1.24 8.94 -0.13
CA GLY A 82 1.34 7.71 0.65
C GLY A 82 1.58 7.96 2.14
N LEU A 83 2.32 9.00 2.52
CA LEU A 83 2.41 9.44 3.93
C LEU A 83 1.02 9.83 4.45
N GLY A 84 0.23 10.56 3.66
CA GLY A 84 -1.14 10.93 4.00
C GLY A 84 -2.05 9.72 4.26
N HIS A 85 -1.97 8.69 3.41
CA HIS A 85 -2.67 7.41 3.63
C HIS A 85 -2.22 6.74 4.93
N GLY A 86 -0.92 6.73 5.23
CA GLY A 86 -0.42 6.10 6.45
C GLY A 86 -0.91 6.78 7.73
N VAL A 87 -1.03 8.12 7.72
CA VAL A 87 -1.66 8.87 8.83
C VAL A 87 -3.13 8.51 8.97
N PHE A 88 -3.89 8.51 7.86
CA PHE A 88 -5.30 8.14 7.85
C PHE A 88 -5.50 6.71 8.38
N HIS A 89 -4.79 5.73 7.83
CA HIS A 89 -4.87 4.33 8.25
C HIS A 89 -4.54 4.14 9.73
N HIS A 90 -3.54 4.84 10.26
CA HIS A 90 -3.18 4.73 11.68
C HIS A 90 -4.36 5.08 12.59
N PHE A 91 -5.01 6.22 12.35
CA PHE A 91 -6.16 6.64 13.15
C PHE A 91 -7.40 5.80 12.87
N PHE A 92 -7.65 5.47 11.61
CA PHE A 92 -8.83 4.70 11.19
C PHE A 92 -8.82 3.29 11.77
N TYR A 93 -7.72 2.54 11.64
CA TYR A 93 -7.61 1.20 12.22
C TYR A 93 -7.63 1.24 13.75
N GLY A 94 -7.01 2.25 14.36
CA GLY A 94 -7.12 2.47 15.80
C GLY A 94 -8.56 2.72 16.27
N TRP A 95 -9.39 3.38 15.46
CA TRP A 95 -10.82 3.55 15.73
C TRP A 95 -11.61 2.26 15.50
N ILE A 96 -11.38 1.55 14.38
CA ILE A 96 -12.03 0.28 14.06
C ILE A 96 -11.79 -0.76 15.16
N ASP A 97 -10.55 -0.90 15.63
CA ASP A 97 -10.20 -1.90 16.63
C ASP A 97 -10.83 -1.63 18.00
N ARG A 98 -11.03 -0.35 18.35
CA ARG A 98 -11.81 0.04 19.54
C ARG A 98 -13.31 -0.23 19.36
N LYS A 99 -13.85 -0.02 18.16
CA LYS A 99 -15.28 -0.21 17.85
C LYS A 99 -15.66 -1.69 17.75
N PHE A 100 -14.78 -2.52 17.21
CA PHE A 100 -14.98 -3.96 17.00
C PHE A 100 -13.82 -4.78 17.62
N PRO A 101 -13.78 -4.90 18.96
CA PRO A 101 -12.66 -5.56 19.62
C PRO A 101 -12.62 -7.07 19.33
N GLY A 102 -11.40 -7.62 19.24
CA GLY A 102 -11.16 -9.05 19.02
C GLY A 102 -11.23 -9.51 17.55
N THR A 103 -11.07 -10.81 17.35
CA THR A 103 -10.86 -11.46 16.04
C THR A 103 -11.92 -12.53 15.72
N THR A 104 -13.11 -12.45 16.32
CA THR A 104 -14.21 -13.35 15.98
C THR A 104 -14.61 -13.16 14.51
N LEU A 105 -15.10 -14.22 13.85
CA LEU A 105 -15.50 -14.15 12.43
C LEU A 105 -16.48 -12.99 12.17
N ARG A 106 -17.45 -12.80 13.08
CA ARG A 106 -18.41 -11.67 13.04
C ARG A 106 -17.70 -10.31 13.03
N ASN A 107 -16.69 -10.14 13.88
CA ASN A 107 -15.96 -8.88 13.97
C ASN A 107 -15.04 -8.69 12.76
N VAL A 108 -14.37 -9.74 12.29
CA VAL A 108 -13.55 -9.68 11.07
C VAL A 108 -14.40 -9.24 9.86
N VAL A 109 -15.56 -9.86 9.65
CA VAL A 109 -16.47 -9.49 8.57
C VAL A 109 -16.92 -8.02 8.70
N ARG A 110 -17.31 -7.58 9.91
CA ARG A 110 -17.67 -6.17 10.15
C ARG A 110 -16.53 -5.21 9.83
N LYS A 111 -15.31 -5.53 10.24
CA LYS A 111 -14.13 -4.69 9.94
C LYS A 111 -13.91 -4.56 8.44
N ILE A 112 -13.98 -5.67 7.69
CA ILE A 112 -13.85 -5.66 6.22
C ILE A 112 -14.95 -4.79 5.58
N PHE A 113 -16.21 -4.92 6.01
CA PHE A 113 -17.29 -4.09 5.48
C PHE A 113 -17.09 -2.59 5.76
N VAL A 114 -16.67 -2.24 6.98
CA VAL A 114 -16.43 -0.84 7.35
C VAL A 114 -15.22 -0.28 6.60
N ASP A 115 -14.18 -1.09 6.41
CA ASP A 115 -12.99 -0.73 5.63
C ASP A 115 -13.37 -0.42 4.18
N GLN A 116 -14.08 -1.33 3.51
CA GLN A 116 -14.49 -1.11 2.13
C GLN A 116 -15.50 0.04 1.95
N LEU A 117 -16.40 0.29 2.91
CA LEU A 117 -17.42 1.34 2.76
C LEU A 117 -16.93 2.73 3.17
N ILE A 118 -15.91 2.83 4.02
CA ILE A 118 -15.44 4.11 4.58
C ILE A 118 -13.98 4.36 4.20
N ALA A 119 -13.08 3.41 4.50
CA ALA A 119 -11.65 3.58 4.26
C ALA A 119 -11.35 3.67 2.78
N SER A 120 -11.86 2.72 2.00
CA SER A 120 -11.57 2.64 0.56
C SER A 120 -11.99 3.92 -0.20
N PRO A 121 -13.23 4.45 -0.05
CA PRO A 121 -13.60 5.73 -0.65
C PRO A 121 -12.77 6.91 -0.14
N ALA A 122 -12.44 6.95 1.16
CA ALA A 122 -11.62 8.01 1.73
C ALA A 122 -10.18 7.97 1.18
N CYS A 123 -9.58 6.78 1.04
CA CYS A 123 -8.26 6.60 0.46
C CYS A 123 -8.22 7.03 -1.00
N MET A 124 -9.25 6.74 -1.80
CA MET A 124 -9.36 7.23 -3.17
C MET A 124 -9.46 8.75 -3.22
N TYR A 125 -10.25 9.36 -2.32
CA TYR A 125 -10.34 10.81 -2.22
C TYR A 125 -8.97 11.42 -1.87
N ILE A 126 -8.30 10.90 -0.83
CA ILE A 126 -6.96 11.36 -0.43
C ILE A 126 -5.97 11.20 -1.58
N PHE A 127 -6.04 10.10 -2.33
CA PHE A 127 -5.14 9.83 -3.44
C PHE A 127 -5.30 10.84 -4.57
N PHE A 128 -6.49 10.94 -5.16
CA PHE A 128 -6.69 11.77 -6.35
C PHE A 128 -6.63 13.27 -6.05
N ILE A 129 -7.21 13.73 -4.93
CA ILE A 129 -7.08 15.14 -4.52
C ILE A 129 -5.63 15.45 -4.11
N GLY A 130 -5.00 14.57 -3.34
CA GLY A 130 -3.61 14.72 -2.92
C GLY A 130 -2.68 14.85 -4.12
N MET A 131 -2.82 13.96 -5.12
CA MET A 131 -2.01 14.01 -6.33
C MET A 131 -2.27 15.29 -7.13
N ALA A 132 -3.52 15.74 -7.29
CA ALA A 132 -3.83 16.98 -7.99
C ALA A 132 -3.24 18.23 -7.30
N ILE A 133 -3.17 18.24 -5.96
CA ILE A 133 -2.51 19.30 -5.19
C ILE A 133 -0.99 19.24 -5.41
N MET A 134 -0.38 18.06 -5.29
CA MET A 134 1.07 17.87 -5.46
C MET A 134 1.54 18.23 -6.87
N GLU A 135 0.71 17.98 -7.88
CA GLU A 135 0.95 18.34 -9.28
C GLU A 135 0.54 19.78 -9.61
N LYS A 136 0.06 20.55 -8.64
CA LYS A 136 -0.40 21.95 -8.80
C LYS A 136 -1.50 22.13 -9.85
N ARG A 137 -2.32 21.10 -10.09
CA ARG A 137 -3.47 21.13 -11.01
C ARG A 137 -4.77 21.61 -10.36
N GLY A 138 -4.77 21.73 -9.03
CA GLY A 138 -5.90 22.25 -8.26
C GLY A 138 -6.97 21.21 -7.95
N TYR A 139 -7.88 21.56 -7.04
CA TYR A 139 -8.90 20.64 -6.52
C TYR A 139 -9.84 20.09 -7.60
N GLU A 140 -10.30 20.95 -8.51
CA GLU A 140 -11.26 20.58 -9.54
C GLU A 140 -10.71 19.46 -10.43
N SER A 141 -9.43 19.52 -10.80
CA SER A 141 -8.78 18.46 -11.58
C SER A 141 -8.78 17.12 -10.85
N GLY A 142 -8.51 17.11 -9.54
CA GLY A 142 -8.57 15.88 -8.74
C GLY A 142 -9.99 15.34 -8.61
N TRP A 143 -10.98 16.23 -8.48
CA TRP A 143 -12.39 15.85 -8.41
C TRP A 143 -12.90 15.21 -9.71
N GLN A 144 -12.47 15.72 -10.87
CA GLN A 144 -12.79 15.12 -12.16
C GLN A 144 -12.14 13.74 -12.34
N GLU A 145 -10.93 13.52 -11.82
CA GLU A 145 -10.30 12.19 -11.79
C GLU A 145 -11.06 11.22 -10.89
N ILE A 146 -11.54 11.66 -9.72
CA ILE A 146 -12.42 10.84 -8.89
C ILE A 146 -13.67 10.46 -9.67
N LYS A 147 -14.39 11.42 -10.27
CA LYS A 147 -15.62 11.11 -11.03
C LYS A 147 -15.41 10.09 -12.15
N SER A 148 -14.29 10.19 -12.86
CA SER A 148 -13.99 9.30 -13.99
C SER A 148 -13.46 7.94 -13.57
N LYS A 149 -12.64 7.86 -12.52
CA LYS A 149 -11.88 6.64 -12.17
C LYS A 149 -12.39 5.93 -10.91
N PHE A 150 -13.21 6.58 -10.08
CA PHE A 150 -13.63 6.05 -8.78
C PHE A 150 -14.28 4.68 -8.90
N LEU A 151 -15.30 4.53 -9.75
CA LEU A 151 -16.02 3.25 -9.86
C LEU A 151 -15.08 2.11 -10.27
N PHE A 152 -14.21 2.34 -11.25
CA PHE A 152 -13.25 1.34 -11.68
C PHE A 152 -12.27 0.98 -10.56
N CYS A 153 -11.63 1.98 -9.94
CA CYS A 153 -10.70 1.77 -8.83
C CYS A 153 -11.37 1.05 -7.67
N TYR A 154 -12.61 1.43 -7.35
CA TYR A 154 -13.41 0.86 -6.27
C TYR A 154 -13.78 -0.59 -6.53
N MET A 155 -14.16 -0.94 -7.76
CA MET A 155 -14.37 -2.34 -8.13
C MET A 155 -13.09 -3.17 -8.01
N VAL A 156 -11.95 -2.64 -8.48
CA VAL A 156 -10.66 -3.32 -8.34
C VAL A 156 -10.30 -3.50 -6.86
N ASP A 157 -10.52 -2.48 -6.04
CA ASP A 157 -10.31 -2.52 -4.59
C ASP A 157 -11.14 -3.63 -3.91
N TRP A 158 -12.42 -3.76 -4.26
CA TRP A 158 -13.30 -4.83 -3.78
C TRP A 158 -12.92 -6.24 -4.27
N ILE A 159 -12.25 -6.34 -5.41
CA ILE A 159 -11.76 -7.62 -5.92
C ILE A 159 -10.44 -8.00 -5.25
N VAL A 160 -9.60 -7.00 -4.94
CA VAL A 160 -8.27 -7.23 -4.36
C VAL A 160 -8.37 -7.44 -2.85
N TRP A 161 -8.95 -6.53 -2.08
CA TRP A 161 -8.73 -6.54 -0.63
C TRP A 161 -9.54 -7.59 0.13
N PRO A 162 -10.87 -7.75 -0.04
CA PRO A 162 -11.64 -8.72 0.73
C PRO A 162 -11.12 -10.17 0.61
N PRO A 163 -10.80 -10.72 -0.58
CA PRO A 163 -10.26 -12.07 -0.69
C PRO A 163 -8.87 -12.20 -0.05
N ASN A 164 -8.00 -11.21 -0.27
CA ASN A 164 -6.66 -11.22 0.30
C ASN A 164 -6.67 -11.03 1.82
N GLN A 165 -7.57 -10.22 2.37
CA GLN A 165 -7.75 -10.09 3.82
C GLN A 165 -8.31 -11.37 4.44
N PHE A 166 -9.21 -12.06 3.73
CA PHE A 166 -9.64 -13.39 4.15
C PHE A 166 -8.46 -14.35 4.25
N ILE A 167 -7.59 -14.40 3.23
CA ILE A 167 -6.36 -15.22 3.26
C ILE A 167 -5.44 -14.82 4.42
N ASN A 168 -5.24 -13.52 4.60
CA ASN A 168 -4.38 -12.95 5.63
C ASN A 168 -4.82 -13.34 7.05
N PHE A 169 -6.12 -13.27 7.35
CA PHE A 169 -6.62 -13.56 8.70
C PHE A 169 -6.89 -15.05 8.92
N TYR A 170 -7.36 -15.78 7.90
CA TYR A 170 -7.78 -17.16 8.04
C TYR A 170 -6.63 -18.16 7.84
N PHE A 171 -5.82 -18.00 6.80
CA PHE A 171 -4.78 -18.97 6.45
C PHE A 171 -3.39 -18.62 6.99
N LEU A 172 -3.04 -17.33 7.08
CA LEU A 172 -1.66 -16.94 7.43
C LEU A 172 -1.42 -16.86 8.94
N PRO A 173 -0.32 -17.48 9.44
CA PRO A 173 0.18 -17.25 10.79
C PRO A 173 0.52 -15.76 11.03
N PRO A 174 0.30 -15.21 12.23
CA PRO A 174 0.51 -13.78 12.52
C PRO A 174 1.87 -13.22 12.07
N LYS A 175 2.95 -14.00 12.17
CA LYS A 175 4.31 -13.62 11.76
C LYS A 175 4.47 -13.30 10.27
N TYR A 176 3.60 -13.81 9.40
CA TYR A 176 3.70 -13.61 7.93
C TYR A 176 2.70 -12.59 7.39
N ARG A 177 1.74 -12.15 8.20
CA ARG A 177 0.63 -11.29 7.75
C ARG A 177 1.11 -9.94 7.22
N VAL A 178 2.05 -9.30 7.93
CA VAL A 178 2.57 -7.98 7.57
C VAL A 178 3.30 -8.00 6.23
N ILE A 179 4.19 -8.98 6.02
CA ILE A 179 4.95 -9.07 4.76
C ILE A 179 4.03 -9.39 3.58
N TYR A 180 3.02 -10.23 3.79
CA TYR A 180 2.03 -10.56 2.77
C TYR A 180 1.22 -9.33 2.35
N ILE A 181 0.63 -8.61 3.30
CA ILE A 181 -0.16 -7.41 3.01
C ILE A 181 0.69 -6.30 2.38
N ASN A 182 1.91 -6.07 2.86
CA ASN A 182 2.80 -5.07 2.26
C ASN A 182 3.18 -5.42 0.82
N THR A 183 3.32 -6.71 0.49
CA THR A 183 3.59 -7.15 -0.89
C THR A 183 2.41 -6.86 -1.81
N LEU A 184 1.20 -7.18 -1.36
CA LEU A 184 -0.03 -6.85 -2.10
C LEU A 184 -0.25 -5.34 -2.24
N THR A 185 0.06 -4.58 -1.19
CA THR A 185 0.02 -3.11 -1.20
C THR A 185 0.92 -2.57 -2.28
N MET A 186 2.17 -3.05 -2.38
CA MET A 186 3.09 -2.62 -3.43
C MET A 186 2.57 -2.93 -4.85
N ILE A 187 1.92 -4.08 -5.04
CA ILE A 187 1.27 -4.42 -6.33
C ILE A 187 0.11 -3.46 -6.62
N TYR A 188 -0.69 -3.13 -5.61
CA TYR A 188 -1.78 -2.17 -5.74
C TYR A 188 -1.26 -0.75 -6.00
N ASP A 189 -0.13 -0.35 -5.43
CA ASP A 189 0.52 0.94 -5.66
C ASP A 189 1.06 1.07 -7.09
N ILE A 190 1.57 -0.02 -7.68
CA ILE A 190 1.92 -0.09 -9.11
C ILE A 190 0.65 0.18 -9.94
N PHE A 191 -0.46 -0.47 -9.61
CA PHE A 191 -1.75 -0.26 -10.27
C PHE A 191 -2.25 1.18 -10.12
N LEU A 192 -2.21 1.77 -8.92
CA LEU A 192 -2.61 3.16 -8.70
C LEU A 192 -1.75 4.14 -9.51
N SER A 193 -0.43 3.90 -9.58
CA SER A 193 0.48 4.68 -10.41
C SER A 193 0.13 4.55 -11.91
N TYR A 194 -0.16 3.33 -12.39
CA TYR A 194 -0.62 3.09 -13.76
C TYR A 194 -1.91 3.85 -14.07
N ILE A 195 -2.92 3.73 -13.20
CA ILE A 195 -4.21 4.41 -13.37
C ILE A 195 -4.07 5.93 -13.31
N LYS A 196 -3.18 6.46 -12.46
CA LYS A 196 -2.98 7.90 -12.33
C LYS A 196 -2.35 8.52 -13.58
N PHE A 197 -1.39 7.85 -14.20
CA PHE A 197 -0.47 8.45 -15.18
C PHE A 197 -0.51 7.85 -16.58
N TYR A 198 -0.90 6.59 -16.73
CA TYR A 198 -0.88 5.89 -18.00
C TYR A 198 -2.28 5.65 -18.55
N ASP A 199 -3.22 5.23 -17.69
CA ASP A 199 -4.56 4.88 -18.13
C ASP A 199 -5.42 6.14 -18.32
N GLN A 200 -5.65 6.48 -19.59
CA GLN A 200 -6.74 7.35 -19.99
C GLN A 200 -8.02 6.51 -20.04
N ILE A 201 -8.57 6.16 -18.88
CA ILE A 201 -9.95 5.65 -18.83
C ILE A 201 -10.83 6.77 -19.38
N GLU A 202 -11.19 6.66 -20.66
CA GLU A 202 -12.18 7.54 -21.28
C GLU A 202 -13.45 7.46 -20.43
N ALA A 203 -13.94 8.60 -19.95
CA ALA A 203 -15.23 8.65 -19.30
C ALA A 203 -16.27 8.01 -20.25
N PRO A 204 -17.23 7.21 -19.73
CA PRO A 204 -18.28 6.67 -20.58
C PRO A 204 -18.94 7.84 -21.32
N LYS A 205 -18.87 7.80 -22.66
CA LYS A 205 -19.51 8.80 -23.52
C LYS A 205 -20.98 8.86 -23.10
N GLU A 206 -21.40 10.02 -22.58
CA GLU A 206 -22.81 10.22 -22.25
C GLU A 206 -23.62 9.91 -23.49
N LEU A 207 -24.46 8.86 -23.39
CA LEU A 207 -25.51 8.58 -24.36
C LEU A 207 -26.47 9.77 -24.30
N LYS A 208 -26.31 10.69 -25.25
CA LYS A 208 -27.28 11.74 -25.55
C LYS A 208 -28.61 11.15 -25.98
#